data_AF-D8V3G0-F1
#
_entry.id   AF-D8V3G0-F1
#
_cell.length_a   1.000
_cell.length_b   1.000
_cell.length_c   1.000
_cell.angle_alpha   90.00
_cell.angle_beta   90.00
_cell.angle_gamma   90.00
#
_symmetry.space_group_name_H-M   'P 1'
#
loop_
_entity.id
_entity.type
_entity.pdbx_description
1 polymer ?
#
loop_
_entity_poly.entity_id
_entity_poly.type
_entity_poly.pdbx_seq_one_letter_code
_entity_poly.pdbx_strand_id
1 'polypeptide(L)'
;QLPEKLGGPQNFVFLSSVLSAFVDELFPGLEVQGAYQFRVTRNSELVVDEEEVENLALALRDELVDRGYRPAVRLEIAHDMPREIVRTLLQNFGLTENAVYRIDGPVNLNRIIQLYDLIAQPDLKYPPMTPRTLRDSDGIFETAARQDLLLHHPFDAFTAVLELIRQAAIDPNVLAIKQTLYRTGKDSL
;
A
#
# COMPACT_ATOMS: atom_id res chain seq x y z
N GLN A 1 -13.13 0.43 16.04
CA GLN A 1 -14.24 1.32 16.43
C GLN A 1 -14.61 1.01 17.88
N LEU A 2 -14.87 2.04 18.68
CA LEU A 2 -15.32 1.86 20.06
C LEU A 2 -16.84 1.65 20.13
N PRO A 3 -17.35 0.98 21.18
CA PRO A 3 -18.78 0.91 21.46
C PRO A 3 -19.40 2.32 21.55
N GLU A 4 -20.58 2.50 20.94
CA GLU A 4 -21.27 3.80 20.87
C GLU A 4 -21.48 4.44 22.25
N LYS A 5 -21.81 3.63 23.26
CA LYS A 5 -22.00 4.08 24.65
C LYS A 5 -20.79 4.79 25.28
N LEU A 6 -19.58 4.66 24.70
CA LEU A 6 -18.35 5.23 25.25
C LEU A 6 -17.90 6.53 24.58
N GLY A 7 -18.41 6.86 23.38
CA GLY A 7 -17.96 8.04 22.65
C GLY A 7 -19.00 8.67 21.72
N GLY A 8 -20.16 8.03 21.53
CA GLY A 8 -21.14 8.38 20.50
C GLY A 8 -20.91 7.63 19.18
N PRO A 9 -21.62 8.01 18.11
CA PRO A 9 -21.54 7.34 16.82
C PRO A 9 -20.17 7.56 16.16
N GLN A 10 -19.64 6.52 15.51
CA GLN A 10 -18.41 6.58 14.69
C GLN A 10 -17.15 7.07 15.45
N ASN A 11 -16.90 6.50 16.65
CA ASN A 11 -15.69 6.78 17.43
C ASN A 11 -14.59 5.74 17.23
N PHE A 12 -13.36 6.23 17.11
CA PHE A 12 -12.20 5.41 16.81
C PHE A 12 -11.06 5.70 17.79
N VAL A 13 -10.27 4.67 18.05
CA VAL A 13 -9.04 4.75 18.84
C VAL A 13 -7.95 4.04 18.06
N PHE A 14 -6.71 4.49 18.18
CA PHE A 14 -5.58 3.76 17.61
C PHE A 14 -5.42 2.43 18.33
N LEU A 15 -5.20 1.36 17.56
CA LEU A 15 -4.88 0.06 18.13
C LEU A 15 -3.64 0.13 19.02
N SER A 16 -2.64 0.94 18.65
CA SER A 16 -1.44 1.13 19.47
C SER A 16 -1.73 1.76 20.83
N SER A 17 -2.72 2.67 20.92
CA SER A 17 -3.16 3.22 22.21
C SER A 17 -3.79 2.15 23.10
N VAL A 18 -4.61 1.27 22.52
CA VAL A 18 -5.19 0.13 23.25
C VAL A 18 -4.09 -0.81 23.73
N LEU A 19 -3.18 -1.22 22.84
CA LEU A 19 -2.07 -2.10 23.21
C LEU A 19 -1.17 -1.50 24.30
N SER A 20 -0.91 -0.19 24.23
CA SER A 20 -0.10 0.49 25.26
C SER A 20 -0.83 0.58 26.60
N ALA A 21 -2.15 0.76 26.60
CA ALA A 21 -2.96 0.82 27.82
C ALA A 21 -3.11 -0.53 28.53
N PHE A 22 -3.07 -1.64 27.78
CA PHE A 22 -3.22 -3.00 28.31
C PHE A 22 -1.93 -3.83 28.18
N VAL A 23 -0.78 -3.16 28.05
CA VAL A 23 0.50 -3.83 27.83
C VAL A 23 0.87 -4.76 29.00
N ASP A 24 0.50 -4.40 30.22
CA ASP A 24 0.75 -5.21 31.43
C ASP A 24 0.10 -6.61 31.35
N GLU A 25 -1.04 -6.73 30.66
CA GLU A 25 -1.70 -8.03 30.48
C GLU A 25 -0.91 -8.97 29.57
N LEU A 26 -0.07 -8.44 28.68
CA LEU A 26 0.79 -9.22 27.79
C LEU A 26 2.06 -9.72 28.49
N PHE A 27 2.42 -9.13 29.64
CA PHE A 27 3.66 -9.41 30.36
C PHE A 27 3.40 -9.73 31.84
N PRO A 28 2.66 -10.82 32.16
CA PRO A 28 2.30 -11.15 33.53
C PRO A 28 3.54 -11.44 34.39
N GLY A 29 3.58 -10.87 35.59
CA GLY A 29 4.70 -11.02 36.53
C GLY A 29 5.89 -10.09 36.27
N LEU A 30 5.81 -9.23 35.25
CA LEU A 30 6.74 -8.13 35.02
C LEU A 30 6.07 -6.79 35.34
N GLU A 31 6.87 -5.79 35.70
CA GLU A 31 6.42 -4.41 35.87
C GLU A 31 6.77 -3.62 34.61
N VAL A 32 5.77 -3.21 33.82
CA VAL A 32 6.02 -2.46 32.59
C VAL A 32 6.41 -1.03 32.93
N GLN A 33 7.67 -0.67 32.64
CA GLN A 33 8.21 0.67 32.90
C GLN A 33 7.83 1.70 31.81
N GLY A 34 7.32 1.24 30.66
CA GLY A 34 6.87 2.11 29.58
C GLY A 34 6.62 1.36 28.27
N ALA A 35 5.81 1.96 27.40
CA ALA A 35 5.48 1.45 26.07
C ALA A 35 5.63 2.58 25.05
N TYR A 36 6.60 2.45 24.14
CA TYR A 36 6.95 3.50 23.19
C TYR A 36 6.86 2.99 21.75
N GLN A 37 6.11 3.71 20.92
CA GLN A 37 5.93 3.35 19.52
C GLN A 37 7.18 3.69 18.71
N PHE A 38 7.53 2.83 17.76
CA PHE A 38 8.55 3.11 16.76
C PHE A 38 8.21 2.49 15.41
N ARG A 39 8.83 3.01 14.36
CA ARG A 39 8.76 2.49 12.99
C ARG A 39 10.12 2.58 12.34
N VAL A 40 10.51 1.49 11.68
CA VAL A 40 11.71 1.45 10.84
C VAL A 40 11.29 1.45 9.37
N THR A 41 11.98 2.27 8.58
CA THR A 41 11.91 2.22 7.12
C THR A 41 13.23 1.65 6.60
N ARG A 42 13.14 0.68 5.69
CA ARG A 42 14.27 0.03 5.02
C ARG A 42 14.31 0.42 3.56
N ASN A 43 15.50 0.43 2.96
CA ASN A 43 15.61 0.63 1.52
C ASN A 43 14.88 -0.50 0.78
N SER A 44 14.27 -0.17 -0.35
CA SER A 44 13.57 -1.11 -1.22
C SER A 44 14.09 -1.14 -2.66
N GLU A 45 15.18 -0.44 -2.94
CA GLU A 45 15.84 -0.48 -4.23
C GLU A 45 16.24 -1.91 -4.58
N LEU A 46 15.68 -2.48 -5.64
CA LEU A 46 16.04 -3.82 -6.11
C LEU A 46 17.30 -3.65 -6.96
N VAL A 47 18.35 -4.40 -6.65
CA VAL A 47 19.55 -4.45 -7.48
C VAL A 47 19.49 -5.77 -8.21
N VAL A 48 19.02 -5.74 -9.46
CA VAL A 48 19.08 -6.90 -10.34
C VAL A 48 19.91 -6.48 -11.54
N ASP A 49 21.03 -7.17 -11.75
CA ASP A 49 21.87 -6.94 -12.91
C ASP A 49 21.25 -7.65 -14.12
N GLU A 50 20.62 -6.89 -15.00
CA GLU A 50 19.94 -7.43 -16.18
C GLU A 50 20.91 -8.14 -17.15
N GLU A 51 22.21 -7.86 -17.08
CA GLU A 51 23.22 -8.50 -17.93
C GLU A 51 23.67 -9.87 -17.38
N GLU A 52 23.50 -10.12 -16.07
CA GLU A 52 23.95 -11.36 -15.42
C GLU A 52 22.86 -12.43 -15.28
N VAL A 53 21.59 -12.14 -15.60
CA VAL A 53 20.48 -13.08 -15.42
C VAL A 53 19.72 -13.41 -16.70
N GLU A 54 19.71 -14.70 -17.06
CA GLU A 54 18.93 -15.24 -18.18
C GLU A 54 17.41 -15.12 -17.99
N ASN A 55 16.94 -15.06 -16.74
CA ASN A 55 15.52 -14.93 -16.41
C ASN A 55 15.30 -13.85 -15.34
N LEU A 56 15.09 -12.62 -15.82
CA LEU A 56 14.84 -11.45 -15.00
C LEU A 56 13.63 -11.59 -14.06
N ALA A 57 12.57 -12.29 -14.49
CA ALA A 57 11.37 -12.48 -13.67
C ALA A 57 11.65 -13.37 -12.44
N LEU A 58 12.47 -14.41 -12.62
CA LEU A 58 12.90 -15.28 -11.53
C LEU A 58 13.79 -14.52 -10.55
N ALA A 59 14.78 -13.78 -11.06
CA ALA A 59 15.69 -12.97 -10.27
C ALA A 59 14.97 -11.91 -9.43
N LEU A 60 14.00 -11.20 -10.03
CA LEU A 60 13.17 -10.23 -9.32
C LEU A 60 12.33 -10.88 -8.21
N ARG A 61 11.77 -12.07 -8.45
CA ARG A 61 10.98 -12.77 -7.43
C ARG A 61 11.83 -13.12 -6.21
N ASP A 62 13.04 -13.61 -6.44
CA ASP A 62 13.93 -14.01 -5.36
C ASP A 62 14.44 -12.77 -4.59
N GLU A 63 14.77 -11.68 -5.28
CA GLU A 63 15.17 -10.40 -4.66
C GLU A 63 14.02 -9.74 -3.86
N LEU A 64 12.77 -9.97 -4.25
CA LEU A 64 11.59 -9.50 -3.53
C LEU A 64 11.40 -10.20 -2.18
N VAL A 65 11.83 -11.46 -2.03
CA VAL A 65 11.78 -12.20 -0.77
C VAL A 65 12.72 -11.56 0.25
N ASP A 66 13.92 -11.16 -0.18
CA ASP A 66 14.96 -10.61 0.69
C ASP A 66 14.82 -9.10 0.96
N ARG A 67 13.88 -8.42 0.30
CA ARG A 67 13.55 -7.00 0.52
C ARG A 67 13.32 -6.68 2.01
N GLY A 68 12.79 -7.64 2.77
CA GLY A 68 12.54 -7.50 4.20
C GLY A 68 13.80 -7.28 5.04
N TYR A 69 14.98 -7.73 4.59
CA TYR A 69 16.23 -7.76 5.38
C TYR A 69 17.21 -6.63 5.06
N ARG A 70 16.84 -5.71 4.16
CA ARG A 70 17.72 -4.63 3.71
C ARG A 70 18.06 -3.64 4.83
N PRO A 71 19.17 -2.89 4.71
CA PRO A 71 19.56 -1.89 5.69
C PRO A 71 18.43 -0.92 6.02
N ALA A 72 18.27 -0.62 7.30
CA ALA A 72 17.39 0.44 7.74
C ALA A 72 17.96 1.79 7.29
N VAL A 73 17.08 2.72 6.95
CA VAL A 73 17.46 4.07 6.52
C VAL A 73 16.81 5.16 7.36
N ARG A 74 15.74 4.84 8.10
CA ARG A 74 15.02 5.80 8.93
C ARG A 74 14.38 5.12 10.13
N LEU A 75 14.42 5.79 11.27
CA LEU A 75 13.74 5.40 12.51
C LEU A 75 12.83 6.55 12.96
N GLU A 76 11.52 6.29 12.99
CA GLU A 76 10.52 7.19 13.58
C GLU A 76 10.19 6.67 14.99
N ILE A 77 10.21 7.54 16.00
CA ILE A 77 9.95 7.18 17.41
C ILE A 77 8.97 8.14 18.06
N ALA A 78 8.25 7.69 19.10
CA ALA A 78 7.51 8.58 19.97
C ALA A 78 8.44 9.63 20.62
N HIS A 79 7.95 10.88 20.75
CA HIS A 79 8.77 12.01 21.20
C HIS A 79 9.38 11.80 22.59
N ASP A 80 8.65 11.11 23.48
CA ASP A 80 8.95 10.84 24.88
C ASP A 80 9.82 9.59 25.10
N MET A 81 10.24 8.90 24.04
CA MET A 81 11.05 7.69 24.15
C MET A 81 12.40 7.98 24.84
N PRO A 82 12.74 7.23 25.92
CA PRO A 82 14.00 7.35 26.65
C PRO A 82 15.22 7.15 25.76
N ARG A 83 16.27 7.96 26.00
CA ARG A 83 17.51 7.93 25.20
C ARG A 83 18.18 6.56 25.16
N GLU A 84 18.09 5.79 26.24
CA GLU A 84 18.68 4.45 26.31
C GLU A 84 18.00 3.49 25.33
N ILE A 85 16.67 3.51 25.26
CA ILE A 85 15.90 2.72 24.29
C ILE A 85 16.23 3.16 22.86
N VAL A 86 16.35 4.47 22.60
CA VAL A 86 16.75 4.98 21.29
C VAL A 86 18.11 4.46 20.87
N ARG A 87 19.11 4.47 21.77
CA ARG A 87 20.44 3.92 21.49
C ARG A 87 20.39 2.43 21.15
N THR A 88 19.61 1.65 21.90
CA THR A 88 19.41 0.23 21.61
C THR A 88 18.81 0.01 20.22
N LEU A 89 17.80 0.79 19.83
CA LEU A 89 17.20 0.71 18.50
C LEU A 89 18.21 1.10 17.41
N LEU A 90 18.97 2.17 17.61
CA LEU A 90 20.01 2.60 16.66
C LEU A 90 21.07 1.52 16.44
N GLN A 91 21.55 0.90 17.51
CA GLN A 91 22.51 -0.22 17.43
C GLN A 91 21.91 -1.42 16.70
N ASN A 92 20.70 -1.83 17.06
CA ASN A 92 20.04 -3.00 16.45
C ASN A 92 19.77 -2.82 14.95
N PHE A 93 19.50 -1.58 14.50
CA PHE A 93 19.21 -1.30 13.10
C PHE A 93 20.41 -0.75 12.31
N GLY A 94 21.59 -0.61 12.92
CA GLY A 94 22.78 -0.06 12.28
C GLY A 94 22.59 1.39 11.82
N LEU A 95 21.79 2.17 12.55
CA LEU A 95 21.46 3.55 12.24
C LEU A 95 22.30 4.52 13.08
N THR A 96 22.47 5.74 12.58
CA THR A 96 23.02 6.85 13.37
C THR A 96 21.92 7.81 13.81
N GLU A 97 22.20 8.69 14.77
CA GLU A 97 21.24 9.66 15.31
C GLU A 97 20.60 10.55 14.24
N ASN A 98 21.28 10.79 13.12
CA ASN A 98 20.74 11.58 12.00
C ASN A 98 19.52 10.93 11.32
N ALA A 99 19.29 9.64 11.53
CA ALA A 99 18.18 8.88 10.96
C ALA A 99 16.96 8.84 11.90
N VAL A 100 17.04 9.49 13.07
CA VAL A 100 15.98 9.49 14.10
C VAL A 100 15.05 10.67 13.93
N TYR A 101 13.75 10.37 13.84
CA TYR A 101 12.67 11.35 13.77
C TYR A 101 11.77 11.17 14.98
N ARG A 102 11.73 12.18 15.85
CA ARG A 102 10.84 12.21 17.01
C ARG A 102 9.48 12.74 16.61
N ILE A 103 8.44 11.97 16.88
CA ILE A 103 7.07 12.26 16.47
C ILE A 103 6.25 12.68 17.70
N ASP A 104 5.73 13.90 17.64
CA ASP A 104 4.73 14.39 18.58
C ASP A 104 3.33 13.98 18.09
N GLY A 105 2.91 12.79 18.50
CA GLY A 105 1.66 12.16 18.07
C GLY A 105 1.84 10.71 17.61
N PRO A 106 0.85 10.15 16.87
CA PRO A 106 0.90 8.77 16.43
C PRO A 106 2.06 8.51 15.45
N VAL A 107 2.93 7.56 15.79
CA VAL A 107 3.91 7.05 14.84
C VAL A 107 3.17 6.35 13.71
N ASN A 108 3.56 6.63 12.46
CA ASN A 108 2.88 6.15 11.25
C ASN A 108 1.46 6.71 11.05
N LEU A 109 1.34 8.04 10.99
CA LEU A 109 0.07 8.75 10.77
C LEU A 109 -0.67 8.32 9.50
N ASN A 110 0.03 7.81 8.47
CA ASN A 110 -0.60 7.29 7.24
C ASN A 110 -1.68 6.22 7.49
N ARG A 111 -1.68 5.55 8.65
CA ARG A 111 -2.76 4.63 9.03
C ARG A 111 -4.13 5.31 9.12
N ILE A 112 -4.17 6.63 9.32
CA ILE A 112 -5.41 7.40 9.35
C ILE A 112 -6.17 7.38 8.02
N ILE A 113 -5.51 7.05 6.90
CA ILE A 113 -6.17 6.97 5.58
C ILE A 113 -7.31 5.94 5.62
N GLN A 114 -7.17 4.86 6.38
CA GLN A 114 -8.24 3.84 6.54
C GLN A 114 -9.50 4.40 7.21
N LEU A 115 -9.37 5.49 7.98
CA LEU A 115 -10.51 6.14 8.63
C LEU A 115 -11.49 6.69 7.59
N TYR A 116 -11.00 7.13 6.42
CA TYR A 116 -11.84 7.63 5.35
C TYR A 116 -12.92 6.61 4.95
N ASP A 117 -12.54 5.35 4.77
CA ASP A 117 -13.47 4.29 4.37
C ASP A 117 -14.43 3.88 5.49
N LEU A 118 -13.99 3.99 6.75
CA LEU A 118 -14.78 3.62 7.93
C LEU A 118 -15.85 4.65 8.30
N ILE A 119 -15.70 5.91 7.89
CA ILE A 119 -16.65 6.98 8.19
C ILE A 119 -17.82 6.96 7.19
N ALA A 120 -19.04 6.86 7.69
CA ALA A 120 -20.29 6.97 6.94
C ALA A 120 -20.83 8.41 6.98
N GLN A 121 -20.05 9.36 6.45
CA GLN A 121 -20.45 10.78 6.31
C GLN A 121 -20.19 11.26 4.87
N PRO A 122 -21.15 11.08 3.95
CA PRO A 122 -21.00 11.46 2.55
C PRO A 122 -20.65 12.93 2.35
N ASP A 123 -21.16 13.82 3.21
CA ASP A 123 -20.92 15.27 3.12
C ASP A 123 -19.46 15.66 3.42
N LEU A 124 -18.67 14.77 4.03
CA LEU A 124 -17.24 14.95 4.25
C LEU A 124 -16.38 14.24 3.20
N LYS A 125 -17.00 13.62 2.19
CA LYS A 125 -16.32 12.84 1.15
C LYS A 125 -16.43 13.53 -0.20
N TYR A 126 -15.48 13.22 -1.08
CA TYR A 126 -15.64 13.61 -2.48
C TYR A 126 -16.86 12.90 -3.07
N PRO A 127 -17.68 13.60 -3.89
CA PRO A 127 -18.77 12.96 -4.61
C PRO A 127 -18.26 11.77 -5.44
N PRO A 128 -18.98 10.64 -5.46
CA PRO A 128 -18.60 9.52 -6.30
C PRO A 128 -18.62 9.96 -7.77
N MET A 129 -17.60 9.52 -8.51
CA MET A 129 -17.47 9.77 -9.93
C MET A 129 -17.71 8.47 -10.68
N THR A 130 -18.69 8.47 -11.58
CA THR A 130 -18.95 7.34 -12.48
C THR A 130 -18.22 7.57 -13.80
N PRO A 131 -17.25 6.73 -14.18
CA PRO A 131 -16.57 6.84 -15.47
C PRO A 131 -17.55 6.64 -16.64
N ARG A 132 -17.27 7.29 -17.76
CA ARG A 132 -18.01 7.10 -19.01
C ARG A 132 -17.68 5.74 -19.60
N THR A 133 -18.69 4.93 -19.89
CA THR A 133 -18.52 3.67 -20.60
C THR A 133 -18.57 3.92 -22.10
N LEU A 134 -17.58 3.39 -22.83
CA LEU A 134 -17.66 3.31 -24.29
C LEU A 134 -18.85 2.40 -24.65
N ARG A 135 -19.90 2.97 -25.25
CA ARG A 135 -21.03 2.19 -25.77
C ARG A 135 -20.69 1.80 -27.19
N ASP A 136 -20.37 0.54 -27.39
CA ASP A 136 -20.10 0.00 -28.71
C ASP A 136 -21.19 -1.02 -29.06
N SER A 137 -21.92 -0.79 -30.15
CA SER A 137 -22.92 -1.73 -30.66
C SER A 137 -22.32 -2.76 -31.60
N ASP A 138 -21.17 -2.45 -32.20
CA ASP A 138 -20.64 -3.19 -33.35
C ASP A 138 -19.43 -4.06 -32.99
N GLY A 139 -18.79 -3.79 -31.85
CA GLY A 139 -17.59 -4.48 -31.39
C GLY A 139 -16.35 -3.57 -31.44
N ILE A 140 -15.42 -3.80 -30.50
CA ILE A 140 -14.30 -2.87 -30.29
C ILE A 140 -13.29 -2.89 -31.44
N PHE A 141 -13.18 -4.01 -32.16
CA PHE A 141 -12.35 -4.11 -33.36
C PHE A 141 -12.94 -3.31 -34.52
N GLU A 142 -14.24 -3.42 -34.75
CA GLU A 142 -14.97 -2.69 -35.79
C GLU A 142 -14.90 -1.17 -35.56
N THR A 143 -15.00 -0.75 -34.30
CA THR A 143 -14.89 0.67 -33.96
C THR A 143 -13.47 1.18 -34.11
N ALA A 144 -12.46 0.44 -33.63
CA ALA A 144 -11.06 0.81 -33.81
C ALA A 144 -10.63 0.81 -35.29
N ALA A 145 -11.22 -0.04 -36.13
CA ALA A 145 -10.96 -0.05 -37.58
C ALA A 145 -11.53 1.17 -38.30
N ARG A 146 -12.60 1.79 -37.78
CA ARG A 146 -13.23 2.98 -38.36
C ARG A 146 -12.53 4.28 -37.95
N GLN A 147 -12.04 4.36 -36.72
CA GLN A 147 -11.39 5.56 -36.18
C GLN A 147 -10.56 5.26 -34.94
N ASP A 148 -9.58 6.12 -34.67
CA ASP A 148 -8.78 6.07 -33.44
C ASP A 148 -9.65 6.30 -32.18
N LEU A 149 -9.38 5.53 -31.12
CA LEU A 149 -10.05 5.63 -29.83
C LEU A 149 -9.08 6.16 -28.76
N LEU A 150 -9.44 7.28 -28.14
CA LEU A 150 -8.71 7.84 -27.00
C LEU A 150 -9.52 7.66 -25.71
N LEU A 151 -8.92 7.02 -24.70
CA LEU A 151 -9.49 6.86 -23.37
C LEU A 151 -8.74 7.74 -22.37
N HIS A 152 -9.46 8.58 -21.63
CA HIS A 152 -8.90 9.44 -20.60
C HIS A 152 -9.28 8.92 -19.21
N HIS A 153 -8.40 8.16 -18.58
CA HIS A 153 -8.62 7.64 -17.22
C HIS A 153 -8.35 8.71 -16.15
N PRO A 154 -9.13 8.74 -15.03
CA PRO A 154 -10.22 7.83 -14.67
C PRO A 154 -11.61 8.24 -15.21
N PHE A 155 -11.70 9.19 -16.14
CA PHE A 155 -12.96 9.70 -16.70
C PHE A 155 -13.66 8.72 -17.63
N ASP A 156 -12.90 7.90 -18.33
CA ASP A 156 -13.39 6.80 -19.16
C ASP A 156 -13.13 5.47 -18.46
N ALA A 157 -14.08 4.54 -18.58
CA ALA A 157 -13.99 3.23 -17.94
C ALA A 157 -12.87 2.39 -18.55
N PHE A 158 -12.10 1.70 -17.71
CA PHE A 158 -11.06 0.75 -18.15
C PHE A 158 -11.64 -0.53 -18.79
N THR A 159 -12.96 -0.73 -18.69
CA THR A 159 -13.66 -1.90 -19.24
C THR A 159 -13.47 -2.04 -20.75
N ALA A 160 -13.28 -0.95 -21.49
CA ALA A 160 -13.01 -1.01 -22.93
C ALA A 160 -11.69 -1.76 -23.22
N VAL A 161 -10.64 -1.53 -22.43
CA VAL A 161 -9.36 -2.25 -22.59
C VAL A 161 -9.53 -3.73 -22.24
N LEU A 162 -10.28 -4.05 -21.19
CA LEU A 162 -10.57 -5.43 -20.81
C LEU A 162 -11.36 -6.17 -21.89
N GLU A 163 -12.33 -5.50 -22.50
CA GLU A 163 -13.15 -6.09 -23.57
C GLU A 163 -12.33 -6.34 -24.84
N LEU A 164 -11.45 -5.40 -25.22
CA LEU A 164 -10.50 -5.60 -26.32
C LEU A 164 -9.68 -6.88 -26.14
N ILE A 165 -9.09 -7.05 -24.94
CA ILE A 165 -8.28 -8.24 -24.64
C ILE A 165 -9.14 -9.51 -24.64
N ARG A 166 -10.35 -9.46 -24.07
CA ARG A 166 -11.28 -10.61 -24.07
C ARG A 166 -11.67 -11.05 -25.46
N GLN A 167 -12.09 -10.11 -26.32
CA GLN A 167 -12.47 -10.42 -27.69
C GLN A 167 -11.26 -10.95 -28.47
N ALA A 168 -10.10 -10.30 -28.31
CA ALA A 168 -8.86 -10.76 -28.93
C ALA A 168 -8.48 -12.19 -28.55
N ALA A 169 -8.75 -12.60 -27.31
CA ALA A 169 -8.38 -13.93 -26.81
C ALA A 169 -9.21 -15.08 -27.41
N ILE A 170 -10.41 -14.79 -27.95
CA ILE A 170 -11.31 -15.82 -28.50
C ILE A 170 -11.54 -15.67 -30.01
N ASP A 171 -11.12 -14.57 -30.63
CA ASP A 171 -11.29 -14.33 -32.06
C ASP A 171 -10.31 -15.21 -32.88
N PRO A 172 -10.81 -16.11 -33.76
CA PRO A 172 -9.96 -16.96 -34.59
C PRO A 172 -9.08 -16.17 -35.59
N ASN A 173 -9.37 -14.91 -35.85
CA ASN A 173 -8.59 -14.05 -36.73
C ASN A 173 -7.41 -13.35 -36.01
N VAL A 174 -7.35 -13.42 -34.68
CA VAL A 174 -6.24 -12.86 -33.91
C VAL A 174 -5.10 -13.87 -33.85
N LEU A 175 -4.00 -13.55 -34.51
CA LEU A 175 -2.82 -14.43 -34.58
C LEU A 175 -1.95 -14.37 -33.31
N ALA A 176 -1.84 -13.19 -32.69
CA ALA A 176 -1.01 -12.98 -31.51
C ALA A 176 -1.45 -11.74 -30.72
N ILE A 177 -1.26 -11.79 -29.40
CA ILE A 177 -1.42 -10.64 -28.49
C ILE A 177 -0.06 -10.37 -27.86
N LYS A 178 0.44 -9.13 -28.00
CA LYS A 178 1.67 -8.68 -27.36
C LYS A 178 1.33 -7.50 -26.45
N GLN A 179 1.68 -7.61 -25.17
CA GLN A 179 1.40 -6.58 -24.17
C GLN A 179 2.57 -6.47 -23.20
N THR A 180 2.87 -5.24 -22.79
CA THR A 180 3.83 -4.97 -21.72
C THR A 180 3.13 -4.99 -20.37
N LEU A 181 3.67 -5.77 -19.44
CA LEU A 181 3.22 -5.85 -18.06
C LEU A 181 4.24 -5.14 -17.18
N TYR A 182 3.77 -4.26 -16.29
CA TYR A 182 4.64 -3.55 -15.35
C TYR A 182 4.22 -3.77 -13.90
N ARG A 183 3.05 -3.24 -13.52
CA ARG A 183 2.44 -3.46 -12.22
C ARG A 183 0.97 -3.76 -12.42
N THR A 184 0.64 -5.03 -12.39
CA THR A 184 -0.74 -5.50 -12.50
C THR A 184 -1.37 -5.63 -11.12
N GLY A 185 -2.69 -5.62 -11.05
CA GLY A 185 -3.40 -5.90 -9.80
C GLY A 185 -3.08 -7.31 -9.31
N LYS A 186 -3.27 -7.56 -8.01
CA LYS A 186 -3.01 -8.89 -7.41
C LYS A 186 -3.75 -10.03 -8.12
N ASP A 187 -4.87 -9.73 -8.77
CA ASP A 187 -5.75 -10.70 -9.46
C ASP A 187 -5.81 -10.48 -10.98
N SER A 188 -4.78 -9.87 -11.57
CA SER A 188 -4.71 -9.58 -13.00
C SER A 188 -3.99 -10.64 -13.83
N LEU A 189 -3.61 -11.77 -13.24
CA LEU A 189 -3.03 -12.95 -13.88
C LEU A 189 -3.91 -14.17 -13.61
#